data_AF-A0AAJ0HXZ2-F1
#
_entry.id   AF-A0AAJ0HXZ2-F1
#
_cell.length_a   1.000
_cell.length_b   1.000
_cell.length_c   1.000
_cell.angle_alpha   90.00
_cell.angle_beta   90.00
_cell.angle_gamma   90.00
#
_symmetry.space_group_name_H-M   'P 1'
#
loop_
_entity.id
_entity.type
_entity.pdbx_description
1 polymer ?
#
loop_
_entity_poly.entity_id
_entity_poly.type
_entity_poly.pdbx_seq_one_letter_code
_entity_poly.pdbx_strand_id
1 'polypeptide(L)'
;MCSEADQSPTTVAAPPTPSKPIIVGIYGLPGSGKSTVLEHLSRAVPSNMFSVYEGSSVIASLMGPNRGLGDFIALTEEEKTRYRELAIAQIRDECQRSGLAGVVAGHYMFWPKGSEQGTVVWTKDDQDTFTHIIYLQVAAETLCRRRQRDQVRQREAVTPGHLHKWQEEEMRQLDTLAKILGIHFEGLKYDTPAKHLASEISHKLHEFRTESEHCNHIRVLAAVDEMLANVTACRDTRVTTALVFDADKTLTAKDTGRDFWERQSSRPIGKDELTPAEKIFREHGYSYEAFRQVAMLYSDTHRDFERVCHDVAKETTLYPEFLSILRRVRKHEHVMAVVVTCGLRRVWELVMEKEDLGRHIEIIGGGDIREKLIITAKSKEGVANRLRGPPHNLRVVAFGDGPLDLPMLRAADEGVVVVGEELTRSKSMEDALSIAIEHVNTNDAPHSHNLRQTLLPYTVTPRLDTVRLPVVDLSDPTDPFNQSLFDGPPSNLLHTSNRPSARVLMTPTRDANISGPALREAHRRISWYLATELITSLIGLEEYSIPHVQGHATTGHRLLREQDTTIVALMRGGEPMAFGVNEAFPLAMFLYAKTPEDIVLEFRKRIRTIDEGRDIHFVVVAGVI
;
A
#
# COMPACT_ATOMS: atom_id res chain seq x y z
N MET A 1 40.53 22.93 27.69
CA MET A 1 40.89 23.46 26.37
C MET A 1 40.13 22.65 25.34
N CYS A 2 39.23 23.33 24.65
CA CYS A 2 38.26 22.86 23.67
C CYS A 2 38.96 22.18 22.47
N SER A 3 38.48 21.02 22.02
CA SER A 3 37.53 20.81 20.92
C SER A 3 38.15 20.93 19.52
N GLU A 4 38.19 19.82 18.79
CA GLU A 4 37.93 19.83 17.35
C GLU A 4 36.89 18.76 17.08
N ALA A 5 35.77 19.22 16.52
CA ALA A 5 34.56 18.47 16.24
C ALA A 5 34.74 17.67 14.96
N ASP A 6 34.41 16.39 15.05
CA ASP A 6 34.31 15.46 13.93
C ASP A 6 33.03 15.78 13.15
N GLN A 7 33.18 16.37 11.97
CA GLN A 7 32.08 16.70 11.06
C GLN A 7 31.72 15.45 10.25
N SER A 8 30.71 14.72 10.72
CA SER A 8 30.00 13.71 9.93
C SER A 8 29.38 14.37 8.67
N PRO A 9 29.56 13.80 7.46
CA PRO A 9 28.99 14.38 6.26
C PRO A 9 27.46 14.19 6.28
N THR A 10 26.75 15.30 6.47
CA THR A 10 25.32 15.41 6.22
C THR A 10 25.04 14.85 4.83
N THR A 11 24.46 13.65 4.77
CA THR A 11 24.06 13.02 3.52
C THR A 11 22.82 13.77 3.06
N VAL A 12 23.04 14.88 2.34
CA VAL A 12 21.99 15.56 1.57
C VAL A 12 21.41 14.49 0.65
N ALA A 13 20.14 14.17 0.86
CA ALA A 13 19.38 13.26 0.01
C ALA A 13 19.65 13.64 -1.45
N ALA A 14 20.17 12.68 -2.22
CA ALA A 14 20.32 12.86 -3.66
C ALA A 14 18.96 13.31 -4.23
N PRO A 15 18.94 14.34 -5.10
CA PRO A 15 17.69 14.78 -5.72
C PRO A 15 17.04 13.57 -6.40
N PRO A 16 15.69 13.44 -6.34
CA PRO A 16 15.00 12.35 -7.00
C PRO A 16 15.42 12.34 -8.47
N THR A 17 15.80 11.16 -8.97
CA THR A 17 16.05 10.96 -10.39
C THR A 17 14.84 11.50 -11.16
N PRO A 18 15.05 12.36 -12.16
CA PRO A 18 13.94 13.01 -12.84
C PRO A 18 13.06 11.95 -13.49
N SER A 19 11.81 11.84 -13.02
CA SER A 19 10.83 10.90 -13.56
C SER A 19 10.61 11.18 -15.04
N LYS A 20 10.58 10.13 -15.86
CA LYS A 20 10.22 10.22 -17.29
C LYS A 20 8.88 10.97 -17.44
N PRO A 21 8.75 11.93 -18.38
CA PRO A 21 7.55 12.73 -18.48
C PRO A 21 6.40 11.87 -19.04
N ILE A 22 5.17 12.13 -18.61
CA ILE A 22 3.99 11.41 -19.14
C ILE A 22 3.72 11.91 -20.55
N ILE A 23 3.79 10.99 -21.53
CA ILE A 23 3.52 11.30 -22.94
C ILE A 23 2.54 10.27 -23.48
N VAL A 24 1.38 10.76 -23.90
CA VAL A 24 0.23 9.96 -24.32
C VAL A 24 0.09 10.05 -25.84
N GLY A 25 0.18 8.92 -26.52
CA GLY A 25 -0.05 8.82 -27.95
C GLY A 25 -1.53 8.62 -28.29
N ILE A 26 -2.11 9.48 -29.11
CA ILE A 26 -3.43 9.28 -29.72
C ILE A 26 -3.25 8.64 -31.10
N TYR A 27 -3.62 7.37 -31.21
CA TYR A 27 -3.47 6.53 -32.40
C TYR A 27 -4.81 6.19 -33.03
N GLY A 28 -4.78 5.63 -34.24
CA GLY A 28 -5.96 5.28 -35.01
C GLY A 28 -5.74 5.46 -36.50
N LEU A 29 -6.53 4.77 -37.32
CA LEU A 29 -6.37 4.82 -38.78
C LEU A 29 -6.54 6.23 -39.37
N PRO A 30 -5.96 6.53 -40.55
CA PRO A 30 -6.25 7.77 -41.27
C PRO A 30 -7.76 7.94 -41.50
N GLY A 31 -8.33 9.07 -41.05
CA GLY A 31 -9.77 9.33 -41.07
C GLY A 31 -10.49 8.99 -39.75
N SER A 32 -9.79 8.48 -38.74
CA SER A 32 -10.38 8.17 -37.43
C SER A 32 -10.82 9.41 -36.65
N GLY A 33 -10.26 10.59 -36.95
CA GLY A 33 -10.61 11.85 -36.28
C GLY A 33 -9.60 12.34 -35.24
N LYS A 34 -8.36 11.80 -35.24
CA LYS A 34 -7.28 12.21 -34.32
C LYS A 34 -7.13 13.74 -34.19
N SER A 35 -6.93 14.46 -35.30
CA SER A 35 -6.76 15.92 -35.26
C SER A 35 -7.99 16.63 -34.66
N THR A 36 -9.21 16.19 -34.98
CA THR A 36 -10.45 16.72 -34.39
C THR A 36 -10.53 16.48 -32.89
N VAL A 37 -10.13 15.29 -32.43
CA VAL A 37 -10.08 14.96 -31.00
C VAL A 37 -9.04 15.82 -30.29
N LEU A 38 -7.85 16.00 -30.86
CA LEU A 38 -6.80 16.88 -30.32
C LEU A 38 -7.24 18.34 -30.22
N GLU A 39 -7.98 18.84 -31.21
CA GLU A 39 -8.51 20.21 -31.21
C GLU A 39 -9.59 20.43 -30.13
N HIS A 40 -10.35 19.39 -29.79
CA HIS A 40 -11.25 19.44 -28.65
C HIS A 40 -10.49 19.29 -27.33
N LEU A 41 -9.48 18.41 -27.28
CA LEU A 41 -8.65 18.20 -26.10
C LEU A 41 -7.88 19.47 -25.72
N SER A 42 -7.29 20.18 -26.67
CA SER A 42 -6.55 21.43 -26.40
C SER A 42 -7.40 22.53 -25.73
N ARG A 43 -8.73 22.43 -25.84
CA ARG A 43 -9.69 23.32 -25.16
C ARG A 43 -10.23 22.74 -23.85
N ALA A 44 -10.20 21.42 -23.70
CA ALA A 44 -10.81 20.71 -22.56
C ALA A 44 -9.80 20.44 -21.44
N VAL A 45 -8.54 20.16 -21.76
CA VAL A 45 -7.50 19.86 -20.77
C VAL A 45 -6.90 21.15 -20.19
N PRO A 46 -6.58 21.20 -18.88
CA PRO A 46 -5.95 22.37 -18.29
C PRO A 46 -4.55 22.61 -18.88
N SER A 47 -4.28 23.82 -19.38
CA SER A 47 -3.00 24.18 -20.02
C SER A 47 -1.81 24.21 -19.07
N ASN A 48 -2.06 24.28 -17.76
CA ASN A 48 -1.04 24.13 -16.71
C ASN A 48 -0.74 22.66 -16.37
N MET A 49 -1.41 21.71 -17.02
CA MET A 49 -1.24 20.28 -16.77
C MET A 49 -0.80 19.51 -18.02
N PHE A 50 -1.28 19.91 -19.20
CA PHE A 50 -1.05 19.19 -20.45
C PHE A 50 -0.63 20.11 -21.58
N SER A 51 0.22 19.59 -22.45
CA SER A 51 0.57 20.17 -23.75
C SER A 51 0.09 19.24 -24.86
N VAL A 52 -0.56 19.79 -25.87
CA VAL A 52 -1.16 19.03 -26.97
C VAL A 52 -0.39 19.29 -28.26
N TYR A 53 0.09 18.21 -28.90
CA TYR A 53 0.94 18.25 -30.07
C TYR A 53 0.30 17.49 -31.25
N GLU A 54 0.20 18.15 -32.40
CA GLU A 54 -0.07 17.46 -33.66
C GLU A 54 1.28 17.05 -34.28
N GLY A 55 1.59 15.75 -34.31
CA GLY A 55 2.91 15.25 -34.70
C GLY A 55 3.39 15.71 -36.09
N SER A 56 2.48 15.80 -37.06
CA SER A 56 2.80 16.33 -38.39
C SER A 56 3.22 17.81 -38.38
N SER A 57 2.68 18.59 -37.44
CA SER A 57 3.00 20.02 -37.29
C SER A 57 4.36 20.21 -36.63
N VAL A 58 4.73 19.34 -35.68
CA VAL A 58 6.09 19.32 -35.10
C VAL A 58 7.13 18.94 -36.15
N ILE A 59 6.87 17.90 -36.96
CA ILE A 59 7.75 17.52 -38.07
C ILE A 59 7.92 18.68 -39.07
N ALA A 60 6.82 19.34 -39.46
CA ALA A 60 6.90 20.48 -40.37
C ALA A 60 7.75 21.63 -39.78
N SER A 61 7.64 21.89 -38.48
CA SER A 61 8.46 22.92 -37.81
C SER A 61 9.97 22.59 -37.86
N LEU A 62 10.33 21.31 -37.73
CA LEU A 62 11.72 20.83 -37.79
C LEU A 62 12.34 20.92 -39.19
N MET A 63 11.51 20.90 -40.25
CA MET A 63 12.00 21.04 -41.63
C MET A 63 12.35 22.49 -42.00
N GLY A 64 11.96 23.46 -41.16
CA GLY A 64 12.23 24.88 -41.33
C GLY A 64 11.16 25.60 -42.17
N PRO A 65 11.20 26.95 -42.21
CA PRO A 65 10.11 27.77 -42.74
C PRO A 65 9.84 27.61 -44.24
N ASN A 66 10.80 27.09 -45.01
CA ASN A 66 10.73 26.94 -46.46
C ASN A 66 10.36 25.51 -46.91
N ARG A 67 10.13 24.59 -45.98
CA ARG A 67 9.80 23.19 -46.26
C ARG A 67 8.56 22.80 -45.48
N GLY A 68 7.63 22.11 -46.13
CA GLY A 68 6.37 21.68 -45.54
C GLY A 68 6.25 20.16 -45.45
N LEU A 69 5.07 19.70 -45.03
CA LEU A 69 4.75 18.28 -44.96
C LEU A 69 4.78 17.58 -46.34
N GLY A 70 4.58 18.33 -47.43
CA GLY A 70 4.75 17.81 -48.80
C GLY A 70 6.19 17.40 -49.09
N ASP A 71 7.17 18.20 -48.63
CA ASP A 71 8.59 17.89 -48.76
C ASP A 71 8.97 16.69 -47.89
N PHE A 72 8.39 16.56 -46.70
CA PHE A 72 8.58 15.38 -45.83
C PHE A 72 8.19 14.08 -46.55
N ILE A 73 7.06 14.09 -47.25
CA ILE A 73 6.54 12.90 -47.94
C ILE A 73 7.50 12.45 -49.06
N ALA A 74 8.22 13.40 -49.68
CA ALA A 74 9.16 13.15 -50.76
C ALA A 74 10.54 12.62 -50.31
N LEU A 75 10.85 12.65 -49.00
CA LEU A 75 12.11 12.15 -48.44
C LEU A 75 12.22 10.62 -48.52
N THR A 76 13.44 10.09 -48.34
CA THR A 76 13.64 8.64 -48.16
C THR A 76 13.06 8.16 -46.83
N GLU A 77 12.82 6.86 -46.67
CA GLU A 77 12.28 6.34 -45.40
C GLU A 77 13.27 6.47 -44.23
N GLU A 78 14.58 6.43 -44.48
CA GLU A 78 15.61 6.70 -43.48
C GLU A 78 15.53 8.15 -42.99
N GLU A 79 15.39 9.10 -43.91
CA GLU A 79 15.26 10.52 -43.58
C GLU A 79 13.94 10.80 -42.85
N LYS A 80 12.83 10.19 -43.28
CA LYS A 80 11.54 10.29 -42.57
C LYS A 80 11.64 9.76 -41.15
N THR A 81 12.30 8.63 -40.97
CA THR A 81 12.53 8.01 -39.65
C THR A 81 13.29 8.98 -38.75
N ARG A 82 14.39 9.57 -39.25
CA ARG A 82 15.17 10.57 -38.52
C ARG A 82 14.33 11.78 -38.08
N TYR A 83 13.46 12.29 -38.94
CA TYR A 83 12.58 13.41 -38.59
C TYR A 83 11.47 13.01 -37.60
N ARG A 84 10.97 11.77 -37.63
CA ARG A 84 10.03 11.26 -36.62
C ARG A 84 10.70 11.16 -35.25
N GLU A 85 11.91 10.61 -35.19
CA GLU A 85 12.73 10.53 -33.98
C GLU A 85 13.02 11.93 -33.40
N LEU A 86 13.47 12.87 -34.22
CA LEU A 86 13.68 14.25 -33.79
C LEU A 86 12.40 14.93 -33.26
N ALA A 87 11.25 14.68 -33.90
CA ALA A 87 9.98 15.26 -33.48
C ALA A 87 9.54 14.74 -32.10
N ILE A 88 9.60 13.43 -31.88
CA ILE A 88 9.18 12.84 -30.60
C ILE A 88 10.19 13.17 -29.49
N ALA A 89 11.49 13.23 -29.80
CA ALA A 89 12.52 13.70 -28.88
C ALA A 89 12.30 15.16 -28.46
N GLN A 90 11.97 16.05 -29.41
CA GLN A 90 11.67 17.45 -29.09
C GLN A 90 10.45 17.57 -28.14
N ILE A 91 9.39 16.81 -28.40
CA ILE A 91 8.20 16.79 -27.52
C ILE A 91 8.59 16.30 -26.13
N ARG A 92 9.39 15.23 -26.04
CA ARG A 92 9.88 14.68 -24.78
C ARG A 92 10.65 15.73 -23.97
N ASP A 93 11.61 16.39 -24.60
CA ASP A 93 12.46 17.36 -23.93
C ASP A 93 11.69 18.62 -23.52
N GLU A 94 10.67 19.01 -24.28
CA GLU A 94 9.76 20.10 -23.91
C GLU A 94 8.87 19.74 -22.71
N CYS A 95 8.30 18.53 -22.70
CA CYS A 95 7.51 18.04 -21.56
C CYS A 95 8.39 17.90 -20.31
N GLN A 96 9.63 17.42 -20.46
CA GLN A 96 10.60 17.32 -19.37
C GLN A 96 10.92 18.69 -18.76
N ARG A 97 11.18 19.70 -19.59
CA ARG A 97 11.51 21.06 -19.13
C ARG A 97 10.31 21.78 -18.50
N SER A 98 9.11 21.57 -19.03
CA SER A 98 7.90 22.26 -18.59
C SER A 98 7.19 21.58 -17.40
N GLY A 99 7.44 20.27 -17.18
CA GLY A 99 6.69 19.46 -16.21
C GLY A 99 5.23 19.16 -16.65
N LEU A 100 4.88 19.47 -17.90
CA LEU A 100 3.56 19.21 -18.47
C LEU A 100 3.53 17.81 -19.10
N ALA A 101 2.38 17.15 -19.03
CA ALA A 101 2.18 15.88 -19.73
C ALA A 101 1.88 16.15 -21.22
N GLY A 102 2.53 15.42 -22.11
CA GLY A 102 2.35 15.56 -23.56
C GLY A 102 1.22 14.69 -24.10
N VAL A 103 0.42 15.20 -25.03
CA VAL A 103 -0.58 14.43 -25.79
C VAL A 103 -0.28 14.58 -27.27
N VAL A 104 0.01 13.48 -27.97
CA VAL A 104 0.58 13.52 -29.33
C VAL A 104 -0.27 12.70 -30.29
N ALA A 105 -0.69 13.26 -31.44
CA ALA A 105 -1.20 12.45 -32.55
C ALA A 105 -0.06 11.73 -33.27
N GLY A 106 -0.19 10.40 -33.37
CA GLY A 106 0.75 9.56 -34.11
C GLY A 106 0.10 8.71 -35.20
N HIS A 107 0.96 8.07 -35.98
CA HIS A 107 0.63 6.98 -36.89
C HIS A 107 1.56 5.82 -36.57
N TYR A 108 1.01 4.62 -36.39
CA TYR A 108 1.83 3.43 -36.13
C TYR A 108 2.32 2.78 -37.42
N MET A 109 1.42 2.64 -38.39
CA MET A 109 1.72 2.05 -39.68
C MET A 109 0.95 2.73 -40.82
N PHE A 110 1.41 2.50 -42.05
CA PHE A 110 0.67 2.80 -43.27
C PHE A 110 0.48 1.52 -44.08
N TRP A 111 -0.76 1.24 -44.51
CA TRP A 111 -1.06 0.06 -45.30
C TRP A 111 -1.78 0.43 -46.61
N PRO A 112 -1.02 0.73 -47.68
CA PRO A 112 -1.56 1.00 -49.01
C PRO A 112 -2.35 -0.18 -49.57
N LYS A 113 -3.25 0.11 -50.52
CA LYS A 113 -4.03 -0.94 -51.18
C LYS A 113 -3.11 -1.78 -52.07
N GLY A 114 -3.27 -3.11 -52.00
CA GLY A 114 -2.49 -4.05 -52.81
C GLY A 114 -1.17 -4.50 -52.19
N SER A 115 -0.74 -3.90 -51.08
CA SER A 115 0.38 -4.40 -50.27
C SER A 115 -0.03 -5.59 -49.42
N GLU A 116 0.79 -6.64 -49.39
CA GLU A 116 0.53 -7.83 -48.56
C GLU A 116 0.58 -7.53 -47.06
N GLN A 117 1.42 -6.57 -46.65
CA GLN A 117 1.64 -6.16 -45.26
C GLN A 117 1.70 -4.63 -45.15
N GLY A 118 1.35 -4.11 -43.96
CA GLY A 118 1.51 -2.69 -43.64
C GLY A 118 2.96 -2.34 -43.29
N THR A 119 3.40 -1.14 -43.65
CA THR A 119 4.72 -0.61 -43.30
C THR A 119 4.63 0.09 -41.95
N VAL A 120 5.31 -0.46 -40.94
CA VAL A 120 5.43 0.16 -39.61
C VAL A 120 6.31 1.40 -39.70
N VAL A 121 5.84 2.50 -39.12
CA VAL A 121 6.55 3.78 -39.06
C VAL A 121 6.86 4.23 -37.63
N TRP A 122 6.53 3.37 -36.65
CA TRP A 122 6.87 3.57 -35.24
C TRP A 122 8.37 3.34 -35.02
N THR A 123 9.02 4.28 -34.32
CA THR A 123 10.48 4.28 -34.14
C THR A 123 10.89 3.81 -32.75
N LYS A 124 12.19 3.59 -32.56
CA LYS A 124 12.76 3.27 -31.26
C LYS A 124 12.56 4.42 -30.26
N ASP A 125 12.71 5.66 -30.71
CA ASP A 125 12.47 6.85 -29.88
C ASP A 125 11.02 6.97 -29.44
N ASP A 126 10.06 6.54 -30.27
CA ASP A 126 8.67 6.49 -29.85
C ASP A 126 8.47 5.49 -28.69
N GLN A 127 9.05 4.29 -28.82
CA GLN A 127 9.05 3.27 -27.76
C GLN A 127 9.65 3.82 -26.46
N ASP A 128 10.76 4.54 -26.54
CA ASP A 128 11.45 5.06 -25.38
C ASP A 128 10.76 6.32 -24.80
N THR A 129 9.85 6.95 -25.56
CA THR A 129 9.17 8.20 -25.17
C THR A 129 7.76 7.99 -24.64
N PHE A 130 6.91 7.22 -25.32
CA PHE A 130 5.52 7.06 -24.90
C PHE A 130 5.43 6.35 -23.54
N THR A 131 4.45 6.78 -22.73
CA THR A 131 4.07 6.10 -21.48
C THR A 131 2.66 5.52 -21.58
N HIS A 132 1.80 6.11 -22.42
CA HIS A 132 0.44 5.65 -22.67
C HIS A 132 0.10 5.78 -24.16
N ILE A 133 -0.81 4.94 -24.65
CA ILE A 133 -1.37 4.95 -26.00
C ILE A 133 -2.89 4.79 -25.88
N ILE A 134 -3.61 5.74 -26.46
CA ILE A 134 -5.05 5.65 -26.65
C ILE A 134 -5.32 5.45 -28.14
N TYR A 135 -5.90 4.32 -28.50
CA TYR A 135 -6.25 3.97 -29.87
C TYR A 135 -7.73 4.28 -30.15
N LEU A 136 -7.99 5.11 -31.16
CA LEU A 136 -9.34 5.44 -31.61
C LEU A 136 -9.88 4.36 -32.55
N GLN A 137 -10.70 3.46 -32.02
CA GLN A 137 -11.35 2.39 -32.77
C GLN A 137 -12.60 2.92 -33.48
N VAL A 138 -12.61 2.91 -34.81
CA VAL A 138 -13.75 3.40 -35.60
C VAL A 138 -14.22 2.28 -36.52
N ALA A 139 -15.53 2.05 -36.62
CA ALA A 139 -16.11 1.10 -37.57
C ALA A 139 -15.60 1.37 -39.01
N ALA A 140 -15.24 0.32 -39.73
CA ALA A 140 -14.58 0.42 -41.03
C ALA A 140 -15.43 1.16 -42.07
N GLU A 141 -16.75 0.98 -42.03
CA GLU A 141 -17.73 1.67 -42.86
C GLU A 141 -17.75 3.18 -42.56
N THR A 142 -17.62 3.55 -41.30
CA THR A 142 -17.54 4.94 -40.86
C THR A 142 -16.22 5.57 -41.28
N LEU A 143 -15.09 4.87 -41.14
CA LEU A 143 -13.79 5.31 -41.66
C LEU A 143 -13.84 5.54 -43.17
N CYS A 144 -14.43 4.60 -43.93
CA CYS A 144 -14.56 4.71 -45.38
C CYS A 144 -15.37 5.96 -45.76
N ARG A 145 -16.54 6.17 -45.15
CA ARG A 145 -17.37 7.36 -45.37
C ARG A 145 -16.66 8.67 -45.00
N ARG A 146 -15.96 8.71 -43.86
CA ARG A 146 -15.20 9.90 -43.41
C ARG A 146 -14.07 10.22 -44.39
N ARG A 147 -13.31 9.22 -44.86
CA ARG A 147 -12.23 9.39 -45.82
C ARG A 147 -12.72 9.89 -47.19
N GLN A 148 -13.87 9.42 -47.66
CA GLN A 148 -14.48 9.86 -48.92
C GLN A 148 -14.97 11.32 -48.88
N ARG A 149 -15.42 11.78 -47.71
CA ARG A 149 -15.95 13.14 -47.51
C ARG A 149 -14.89 14.16 -47.12
N ASP A 150 -13.66 13.74 -46.85
CA ASP A 150 -12.57 14.64 -46.49
C ASP A 150 -12.09 15.40 -47.72
N GLN A 151 -12.44 16.68 -47.80
CA GLN A 151 -12.04 17.58 -48.89
C GLN A 151 -10.65 18.18 -48.68
N VAL A 152 -10.07 18.05 -47.47
CA VAL A 152 -8.79 18.66 -47.10
C VAL A 152 -7.62 17.72 -47.37
N ARG A 153 -7.78 16.43 -47.05
CA ARG A 153 -6.74 15.41 -47.28
C ARG A 153 -7.24 14.36 -48.26
N GLN A 154 -6.78 14.43 -49.52
CA GLN A 154 -7.04 13.39 -50.51
C GLN A 154 -6.40 12.06 -50.05
N ARG A 155 -7.22 11.01 -49.96
CA ARG A 155 -6.77 9.68 -49.54
C ARG A 155 -7.22 8.64 -50.54
N GLU A 156 -6.39 7.63 -50.74
CA GLU A 156 -6.72 6.51 -51.60
C GLU A 156 -8.02 5.81 -51.14
N ALA A 157 -8.84 5.43 -52.12
CA ALA A 157 -10.08 4.71 -51.91
C ALA A 157 -9.79 3.24 -51.54
N VAL A 158 -10.10 2.91 -50.29
CA VAL A 158 -9.92 1.56 -49.70
C VAL A 158 -11.27 0.98 -49.27
N THR A 159 -11.38 -0.34 -49.37
CA THR A 159 -12.59 -1.07 -48.98
C THR A 159 -12.73 -1.11 -47.45
N PRO A 160 -13.97 -1.21 -46.91
CA PRO A 160 -14.18 -1.44 -45.49
C PRO A 160 -13.43 -2.69 -44.97
N GLY A 161 -13.40 -3.77 -45.75
CA GLY A 161 -12.66 -4.99 -45.37
C GLY A 161 -11.16 -4.77 -45.18
N HIS A 162 -10.51 -3.97 -46.04
CA HIS A 162 -9.09 -3.61 -45.88
C HIS A 162 -8.87 -2.75 -44.64
N LEU A 163 -9.74 -1.76 -44.39
CA LEU A 163 -9.67 -0.89 -43.21
C LEU A 163 -9.86 -1.68 -41.91
N HIS A 164 -10.77 -2.66 -41.91
CA HIS A 164 -10.97 -3.54 -40.77
C HIS A 164 -9.71 -4.35 -40.48
N LYS A 165 -9.16 -5.05 -41.48
CA LYS A 165 -7.91 -5.81 -41.37
C LYS A 165 -6.74 -4.94 -40.89
N TRP A 166 -6.61 -3.73 -41.44
CA TRP A 166 -5.57 -2.79 -41.02
C TRP A 166 -5.75 -2.39 -39.55
N GLN A 167 -6.96 -2.01 -39.12
CA GLN A 167 -7.21 -1.61 -37.74
C GLN A 167 -6.92 -2.75 -36.75
N GLU A 168 -7.34 -3.98 -37.06
CA GLU A 168 -7.07 -5.15 -36.24
C GLU A 168 -5.56 -5.41 -36.11
N GLU A 169 -4.82 -5.35 -37.20
CA GLU A 169 -3.38 -5.60 -37.17
C GLU A 169 -2.61 -4.49 -36.43
N GLU A 170 -2.96 -3.22 -36.65
CA GLU A 170 -2.34 -2.08 -35.95
C GLU A 170 -2.59 -2.17 -34.44
N MET A 171 -3.82 -2.46 -34.03
CA MET A 171 -4.14 -2.66 -32.62
C MET A 171 -3.40 -3.87 -32.04
N ARG A 172 -3.36 -5.00 -32.74
CA ARG A 172 -2.68 -6.21 -32.27
C ARG A 172 -1.20 -5.97 -32.04
N GLN A 173 -0.52 -5.30 -32.96
CA GLN A 173 0.92 -5.02 -32.83
C GLN A 173 1.19 -3.97 -31.75
N LEU A 174 0.42 -2.88 -31.69
CA LEU A 174 0.55 -1.86 -30.64
C LEU A 174 0.31 -2.44 -29.25
N ASP A 175 -0.73 -3.24 -29.08
CA ASP A 175 -1.07 -3.92 -27.83
C ASP A 175 0.07 -4.85 -27.39
N THR A 176 0.58 -5.67 -28.31
CA THR A 176 1.71 -6.57 -28.04
C THR A 176 2.96 -5.82 -27.59
N LEU A 177 3.31 -4.74 -28.31
CA LEU A 177 4.50 -3.95 -27.99
C LEU A 177 4.33 -3.17 -26.70
N ALA A 178 3.15 -2.59 -26.47
CA ALA A 178 2.87 -1.83 -25.25
C ALA A 178 3.09 -2.68 -24.00
N LYS A 179 2.72 -3.97 -24.03
CA LYS A 179 2.96 -4.92 -22.94
C LYS A 179 4.45 -5.18 -22.68
N ILE A 180 5.21 -5.42 -23.75
CA ILE A 180 6.66 -5.67 -23.66
C ILE A 180 7.38 -4.44 -23.10
N LEU A 181 6.89 -3.26 -23.44
CA LEU A 181 7.53 -1.98 -23.15
C LEU A 181 6.98 -1.28 -21.91
N GLY A 182 5.98 -1.86 -21.24
CA GLY A 182 5.34 -1.25 -20.08
C GLY A 182 4.56 0.03 -20.39
N ILE A 183 4.13 0.21 -21.64
CA ILE A 183 3.28 1.33 -22.08
C ILE A 183 1.83 0.94 -21.82
N HIS A 184 1.04 1.83 -21.22
CA HIS A 184 -0.38 1.57 -21.05
C HIS A 184 -1.11 1.71 -22.40
N PHE A 185 -1.75 0.65 -22.88
CA PHE A 185 -2.53 0.69 -24.11
C PHE A 185 -4.02 0.60 -23.82
N GLU A 186 -4.80 1.50 -24.41
CA GLU A 186 -6.26 1.46 -24.32
C GLU A 186 -6.91 1.73 -25.68
N GLY A 187 -7.85 0.87 -26.06
CA GLY A 187 -8.65 1.03 -27.27
C GLY A 187 -10.03 1.59 -26.97
N LEU A 188 -10.33 2.79 -27.48
CA LEU A 188 -11.63 3.46 -27.28
C LEU A 188 -12.50 3.36 -28.52
N LYS A 189 -13.71 2.84 -28.35
CA LYS A 189 -14.72 2.84 -29.40
C LYS A 189 -15.20 4.25 -29.67
N TYR A 190 -14.99 4.70 -30.90
CA TYR A 190 -15.36 6.03 -31.35
C TYR A 190 -16.67 5.99 -32.13
N ASP A 191 -17.73 5.75 -31.36
CA ASP A 191 -19.10 5.66 -31.84
C ASP A 191 -19.90 6.93 -31.50
N THR A 192 -19.36 7.78 -30.62
CA THR A 192 -19.97 9.01 -30.09
C THR A 192 -19.42 10.26 -30.79
N PRO A 193 -20.04 11.45 -30.65
CA PRO A 193 -19.50 12.69 -31.19
C PRO A 193 -18.12 13.06 -30.60
N ALA A 194 -17.26 13.70 -31.40
CA ALA A 194 -15.87 14.02 -31.04
C ALA A 194 -15.70 14.74 -29.68
N LYS A 195 -16.65 15.63 -29.33
CA LYS A 195 -16.64 16.37 -28.06
C LYS A 195 -16.81 15.46 -26.85
N HIS A 196 -17.65 14.43 -26.93
CA HIS A 196 -17.86 13.47 -25.84
C HIS A 196 -16.62 12.59 -25.68
N LEU A 197 -16.08 12.09 -26.79
CA LEU A 197 -14.84 11.32 -26.78
C LEU A 197 -13.66 12.12 -26.22
N ALA A 198 -13.53 13.40 -26.58
CA ALA A 198 -12.49 14.27 -26.02
C ALA A 198 -12.67 14.47 -24.50
N SER A 199 -13.91 14.55 -24.00
CA SER A 199 -14.18 14.60 -22.56
C SER A 199 -13.78 13.30 -21.86
N GLU A 200 -14.05 12.15 -22.47
CA GLU A 200 -13.65 10.84 -21.95
C GLU A 200 -12.12 10.69 -21.92
N ILE A 201 -11.46 11.06 -23.01
CA ILE A 201 -9.99 11.09 -23.08
C ILE A 201 -9.42 12.09 -22.06
N SER A 202 -10.03 13.26 -21.89
CA SER A 202 -9.60 14.23 -20.88
C SER A 202 -9.65 13.67 -19.46
N HIS A 203 -10.68 12.89 -19.12
CA HIS A 203 -10.78 12.21 -17.82
C HIS A 203 -9.63 11.20 -17.65
N LYS A 204 -9.35 10.40 -18.68
CA LYS A 204 -8.26 9.42 -18.70
C LYS A 204 -6.88 10.06 -18.59
N LEU A 205 -6.65 11.16 -19.31
CA LEU A 205 -5.43 11.94 -19.22
C LEU A 205 -5.21 12.45 -17.79
N HIS A 206 -6.28 12.94 -17.15
CA HIS A 206 -6.20 13.41 -15.77
C HIS A 206 -5.86 12.25 -14.83
N GLU A 207 -6.50 11.09 -15.00
CA GLU A 207 -6.21 9.86 -14.26
C GLU A 207 -4.75 9.43 -14.43
N PHE A 208 -4.23 9.36 -15.66
CA PHE A 208 -2.83 9.00 -15.93
C PHE A 208 -1.84 9.94 -15.25
N ARG A 209 -2.18 11.24 -15.16
CA ARG A 209 -1.32 12.24 -14.50
C ARG A 209 -1.36 12.17 -12.99
N THR A 210 -2.48 11.75 -12.41
CA THR A 210 -2.64 11.62 -10.95
C THR A 210 -2.22 10.25 -10.42
N GLU A 211 -2.28 9.23 -11.26
CA GLU A 211 -1.95 7.85 -10.90
C GLU A 211 -0.47 7.78 -10.51
N SER A 212 -0.22 7.38 -9.26
CA SER A 212 1.11 7.37 -8.65
C SER A 212 1.13 6.38 -7.50
N GLU A 213 2.33 5.93 -7.10
CA GLU A 213 2.49 5.09 -5.91
C GLU A 213 1.85 5.74 -4.68
N HIS A 214 1.95 7.07 -4.54
CA HIS A 214 1.34 7.81 -3.44
C HIS A 214 -0.19 7.75 -3.46
N CYS A 215 -0.82 7.97 -4.61
CA CYS A 215 -2.28 7.86 -4.73
C CYS A 215 -2.75 6.41 -4.48
N ASN A 216 -2.02 5.43 -4.99
CA ASN A 216 -2.28 4.03 -4.68
C ASN A 216 -2.17 3.74 -3.18
N HIS A 217 -1.14 4.25 -2.51
CA HIS A 217 -0.99 4.10 -1.06
C HIS A 217 -2.20 4.66 -0.30
N ILE A 218 -2.69 5.86 -0.66
CA ILE A 218 -3.91 6.43 -0.07
C ILE A 218 -5.11 5.49 -0.27
N ARG A 219 -5.29 4.92 -1.47
CA ARG A 219 -6.38 3.97 -1.75
C ARG A 219 -6.26 2.68 -0.92
N VAL A 220 -5.05 2.16 -0.75
CA VAL A 220 -4.80 0.98 0.11
C VAL A 220 -5.19 1.29 1.55
N LEU A 221 -4.78 2.44 2.11
CA LEU A 221 -5.15 2.81 3.47
C LEU A 221 -6.65 3.03 3.63
N ALA A 222 -7.31 3.63 2.64
CA ALA A 222 -8.76 3.78 2.63
C ALA A 222 -9.47 2.42 2.60
N ALA A 223 -8.96 1.46 1.81
CA ALA A 223 -9.48 0.10 1.79
C ALA A 223 -9.32 -0.61 3.14
N VAL A 224 -8.21 -0.36 3.87
CA VAL A 224 -8.02 -0.86 5.24
C VAL A 224 -9.09 -0.30 6.19
N ASP A 225 -9.32 1.01 6.11
CA ASP A 225 -10.29 1.70 6.96
C ASP A 225 -11.72 1.22 6.69
N GLU A 226 -12.10 1.07 5.42
CA GLU A 226 -13.40 0.56 5.01
C GLU A 226 -13.61 -0.89 5.45
N MET A 227 -12.61 -1.75 5.23
CA MET A 227 -12.62 -3.14 5.70
C MET A 227 -12.86 -3.20 7.21
N LEU A 228 -12.08 -2.47 8.01
CA LEU A 228 -12.22 -2.51 9.46
C LEU A 228 -13.55 -1.90 9.93
N ALA A 229 -14.05 -0.86 9.27
CA ALA A 229 -15.38 -0.32 9.54
C ALA A 229 -16.49 -1.37 9.29
N ASN A 230 -16.38 -2.15 8.21
CA ASN A 230 -17.33 -3.23 7.91
C ASN A 230 -17.24 -4.37 8.93
N VAL A 231 -16.04 -4.79 9.31
CA VAL A 231 -15.82 -5.84 10.32
C VAL A 231 -16.38 -5.41 11.67
N THR A 232 -16.13 -4.17 12.09
CA THR A 232 -16.63 -3.65 13.37
C THR A 232 -18.13 -3.40 13.38
N ALA A 233 -18.72 -3.00 12.26
CA ALA A 233 -20.18 -2.85 12.15
C ALA A 233 -20.94 -4.20 12.27
N CYS A 234 -20.29 -5.31 11.94
CA CYS A 234 -20.90 -6.65 11.98
C CYS A 234 -20.65 -7.42 13.28
N ARG A 235 -19.92 -6.85 14.25
CA ARG A 235 -19.50 -7.53 15.49
C ARG A 235 -19.99 -6.78 16.72
N ASP A 236 -20.50 -7.52 17.69
CA ASP A 236 -20.86 -6.97 19.01
C ASP A 236 -19.62 -6.69 19.87
N THR A 237 -18.52 -7.42 19.61
CA THR A 237 -17.24 -7.29 20.32
C THR A 237 -16.27 -6.38 19.56
N ARG A 238 -15.58 -5.49 20.29
CA ARG A 238 -14.49 -4.67 19.74
C ARG A 238 -13.33 -5.55 19.27
N VAL A 239 -12.89 -5.35 18.03
CA VAL A 239 -11.64 -5.94 17.52
C VAL A 239 -10.44 -5.30 18.23
N THR A 240 -9.54 -6.13 18.73
CA THR A 240 -8.32 -5.71 19.44
C THR A 240 -7.04 -6.25 18.79
N THR A 241 -7.16 -7.30 17.97
CA THR A 241 -6.01 -7.97 17.37
C THR A 241 -6.26 -8.23 15.89
N ALA A 242 -5.27 -7.91 15.06
CA ALA A 242 -5.26 -8.21 13.63
C ALA A 242 -4.12 -9.17 13.31
N LEU A 243 -4.48 -10.33 12.75
CA LEU A 243 -3.54 -11.27 12.15
C LEU A 243 -3.42 -10.93 10.67
N VAL A 244 -2.24 -10.53 10.24
CA VAL A 244 -1.96 -10.05 8.88
C VAL A 244 -1.10 -11.07 8.16
N PHE A 245 -1.59 -11.64 7.07
CA PHE A 245 -0.92 -12.71 6.35
C PHE A 245 -0.54 -12.25 4.96
N ASP A 246 0.72 -12.40 4.57
CA ASP A 246 1.00 -12.63 3.17
C ASP A 246 0.37 -13.96 2.71
N ALA A 247 0.23 -14.18 1.41
CA ALA A 247 -0.55 -15.25 0.85
C ALA A 247 0.31 -16.34 0.22
N ASP A 248 0.89 -16.09 -0.96
CA ASP A 248 1.72 -17.05 -1.69
C ASP A 248 2.97 -17.41 -0.88
N LYS A 249 3.35 -18.69 -0.86
CA LYS A 249 4.47 -19.22 -0.03
C LYS A 249 4.37 -19.01 1.50
N THR A 250 3.39 -18.24 1.96
CA THR A 250 3.09 -17.98 3.38
C THR A 250 1.96 -18.89 3.87
N LEU A 251 0.75 -18.76 3.31
CA LEU A 251 -0.42 -19.57 3.68
C LEU A 251 -0.43 -20.95 2.98
N THR A 252 0.36 -21.11 1.92
CA THR A 252 0.51 -22.32 1.12
C THR A 252 1.96 -22.43 0.63
N ALA A 253 2.42 -23.61 0.21
CA ALA A 253 3.74 -23.77 -0.41
C ALA A 253 3.81 -23.22 -1.85
N LYS A 254 2.66 -22.99 -2.47
CA LYS A 254 2.53 -22.60 -3.88
C LYS A 254 2.74 -21.11 -4.12
N ASP A 255 3.13 -20.81 -5.36
CA ASP A 255 3.07 -19.48 -5.95
C ASP A 255 1.89 -19.45 -6.93
N THR A 256 0.77 -18.87 -6.49
CA THR A 256 -0.48 -18.87 -7.28
C THR A 256 -0.37 -18.03 -8.56
N GLY A 257 0.51 -17.02 -8.59
CA GLY A 257 0.77 -16.23 -9.78
C GLY A 257 1.47 -17.05 -10.87
N ARG A 258 2.45 -17.86 -10.48
CA ARG A 258 3.09 -18.82 -11.41
C ARG A 258 2.11 -19.89 -11.87
N ASP A 259 1.37 -20.51 -10.95
CA ASP A 259 0.34 -21.52 -11.26
C ASP A 259 -0.73 -21.00 -12.23
N PHE A 260 -1.05 -19.69 -12.17
CA PHE A 260 -1.95 -19.02 -13.10
C PHE A 260 -1.36 -18.97 -14.51
N TRP A 261 -0.12 -18.49 -14.67
CA TRP A 261 0.53 -18.38 -15.98
C TRP A 261 0.82 -19.73 -16.62
N GLU A 262 1.13 -20.74 -15.82
CA GLU A 262 1.30 -22.12 -16.31
C GLU A 262 0.01 -22.67 -16.94
N ARG A 263 -1.15 -22.38 -16.34
CA ARG A 263 -2.46 -22.78 -16.88
C ARG A 263 -2.91 -21.96 -18.08
N GLN A 264 -2.55 -20.67 -18.09
CA GLN A 264 -2.85 -19.79 -19.22
C GLN A 264 -2.04 -20.17 -20.46
N SER A 265 -0.90 -20.85 -20.28
CA SER A 265 0.01 -21.20 -21.37
C SER A 265 -0.47 -22.45 -22.12
N SER A 266 -0.41 -22.41 -23.45
CA SER A 266 -0.76 -23.55 -24.31
C SER A 266 0.30 -24.67 -24.30
N ARG A 267 1.47 -24.41 -23.73
CA ARG A 267 2.53 -25.38 -23.48
C ARG A 267 2.96 -25.31 -22.01
N PRO A 268 3.40 -26.41 -21.41
CA PRO A 268 3.99 -26.38 -20.07
C PRO A 268 5.16 -25.40 -20.04
N ILE A 269 5.16 -24.49 -19.06
CA ILE A 269 6.31 -23.65 -18.74
C ILE A 269 7.31 -24.55 -18.02
N GLY A 270 8.57 -24.59 -18.48
CA GLY A 270 9.61 -25.35 -17.79
C GLY A 270 9.89 -24.78 -16.39
N LYS A 271 10.36 -25.60 -15.45
CA LYS A 271 10.67 -25.14 -14.07
C LYS A 271 11.61 -23.93 -14.03
N ASP A 272 12.57 -23.86 -14.95
CA ASP A 272 13.54 -22.76 -15.05
C ASP A 272 13.10 -21.65 -16.02
N GLU A 273 11.97 -21.82 -16.70
CA GLU A 273 11.43 -20.80 -17.59
C GLU A 273 10.63 -19.76 -16.79
N LEU A 274 10.83 -18.48 -17.13
CA LEU A 274 10.14 -17.38 -16.49
C LEU A 274 8.76 -17.18 -17.10
N THR A 275 7.77 -17.04 -16.23
CA THR A 275 6.44 -16.56 -16.56
C THR A 275 6.48 -15.11 -17.07
N PRO A 276 5.41 -14.62 -17.74
CA PRO A 276 5.32 -13.22 -18.14
C PRO A 276 5.55 -12.23 -17.00
N ALA A 277 4.98 -12.49 -15.81
CA ALA A 277 5.16 -11.63 -14.64
C ALA A 277 6.62 -11.63 -14.13
N GLU A 278 7.26 -12.80 -14.05
CA GLU A 278 8.64 -12.90 -13.57
C GLU A 278 9.64 -12.23 -14.52
N LYS A 279 9.36 -12.22 -15.84
CA LYS A 279 10.18 -11.47 -16.80
C LYS A 279 10.19 -9.98 -16.49
N ILE A 280 9.01 -9.40 -16.19
CA ILE A 280 8.89 -7.99 -15.81
C ILE A 280 9.69 -7.70 -14.55
N PHE A 281 9.51 -8.48 -13.48
CA PHE A 281 10.21 -8.26 -12.21
C PHE A 281 11.73 -8.45 -12.33
N ARG A 282 12.19 -9.37 -13.19
CA ARG A 282 13.63 -9.53 -13.45
C ARG A 282 14.24 -8.30 -14.10
N GLU A 283 13.50 -7.65 -15.00
CA GLU A 283 13.99 -6.49 -15.77
C GLU A 283 13.83 -5.17 -15.01
N HIS A 284 12.74 -5.01 -14.26
CA HIS A 284 12.34 -3.74 -13.64
C HIS A 284 12.39 -3.75 -12.11
N GLY A 285 12.82 -4.87 -11.51
CA GLY A 285 12.76 -5.09 -10.07
C GLY A 285 11.32 -5.12 -9.56
N TYR A 286 11.17 -5.16 -8.23
CA TYR A 286 9.86 -5.10 -7.55
C TYR A 286 9.41 -3.65 -7.31
N SER A 287 9.43 -2.83 -8.36
CA SER A 287 8.96 -1.43 -8.33
C SER A 287 7.44 -1.33 -8.45
N TYR A 288 6.85 -0.21 -8.02
CA TYR A 288 5.42 0.07 -8.19
C TYR A 288 4.97 -0.09 -9.65
N GLU A 289 5.77 0.45 -10.57
CA GLU A 289 5.54 0.39 -12.00
C GLU A 289 5.57 -1.06 -12.52
N ALA A 290 6.51 -1.89 -12.05
CA ALA A 290 6.57 -3.30 -12.40
C ALA A 290 5.31 -4.05 -11.94
N PHE A 291 4.87 -3.86 -10.69
CA PHE A 291 3.62 -4.47 -10.21
C PHE A 291 2.40 -3.99 -11.01
N ARG A 292 2.37 -2.70 -11.37
CA ARG A 292 1.31 -2.14 -12.21
C ARG A 292 1.29 -2.76 -13.61
N GLN A 293 2.45 -2.98 -14.22
CA GLN A 293 2.56 -3.67 -15.52
C GLN A 293 2.09 -5.13 -15.42
N VAL A 294 2.43 -5.83 -14.33
CA VAL A 294 1.94 -7.20 -14.10
C VAL A 294 0.41 -7.23 -13.95
N ALA A 295 -0.19 -6.26 -13.25
CA ALA A 295 -1.64 -6.13 -13.16
C ALA A 295 -2.32 -5.88 -14.52
N MET A 296 -1.64 -5.18 -15.45
CA MET A 296 -2.11 -5.04 -16.83
C MET A 296 -2.08 -6.37 -17.59
N LEU A 297 -1.02 -7.16 -17.44
CA LEU A 297 -0.94 -8.48 -18.07
C LEU A 297 -2.10 -9.40 -17.67
N TYR A 298 -2.47 -9.40 -16.40
CA TYR A 298 -3.60 -10.20 -15.92
C TYR A 298 -4.93 -9.72 -16.50
N SER A 299 -5.14 -8.41 -16.60
CA SER A 299 -6.35 -7.86 -17.20
C SER A 299 -6.57 -8.40 -18.62
N ASP A 300 -5.53 -8.53 -19.43
CA ASP A 300 -5.69 -9.03 -20.81
C ASP A 300 -6.21 -10.48 -20.94
N THR A 301 -6.19 -11.26 -19.86
CA THR A 301 -6.70 -12.63 -19.85
C THR A 301 -8.22 -12.72 -19.67
N HIS A 302 -8.95 -11.58 -19.69
CA HIS A 302 -10.39 -11.42 -19.37
C HIS A 302 -11.33 -12.57 -19.74
N ARG A 303 -11.15 -13.26 -20.87
CA ARG A 303 -12.05 -14.36 -21.28
C ARG A 303 -11.86 -15.63 -20.45
N ASP A 304 -10.64 -15.89 -20.00
CA ASP A 304 -10.26 -17.09 -19.28
C ASP A 304 -9.86 -16.81 -17.82
N PHE A 305 -9.69 -15.54 -17.44
CA PHE A 305 -9.23 -15.12 -16.11
C PHE A 305 -9.98 -15.83 -14.97
N GLU A 306 -11.31 -15.72 -14.92
CA GLU A 306 -12.12 -16.37 -13.87
C GLU A 306 -11.97 -17.89 -13.86
N ARG A 307 -11.96 -18.52 -15.05
CA ARG A 307 -11.78 -19.98 -15.17
C ARG A 307 -10.45 -20.40 -14.59
N VAL A 308 -9.37 -19.71 -14.96
CA VAL A 308 -8.02 -20.02 -14.49
C VAL A 308 -7.91 -19.75 -12.99
N CYS A 309 -8.46 -18.64 -12.47
CA CYS A 309 -8.49 -18.38 -11.03
C CYS A 309 -9.17 -19.50 -10.25
N HIS A 310 -10.30 -20.03 -10.75
CA HIS A 310 -10.97 -21.19 -10.15
C HIS A 310 -10.11 -22.45 -10.17
N ASP A 311 -9.47 -22.75 -11.30
CA ASP A 311 -8.63 -23.95 -11.44
C ASP A 311 -7.40 -23.88 -10.51
N VAL A 312 -6.76 -22.72 -10.40
CA VAL A 312 -5.66 -22.48 -9.45
C VAL A 312 -6.16 -22.65 -8.01
N ALA A 313 -7.24 -21.95 -7.63
CA ALA A 313 -7.76 -22.00 -6.26
C ALA A 313 -8.18 -23.41 -5.82
N LYS A 314 -8.73 -24.20 -6.75
CA LYS A 314 -9.10 -25.61 -6.50
C LYS A 314 -7.88 -26.45 -6.08
N GLU A 315 -6.73 -26.23 -6.71
CA GLU A 315 -5.50 -26.97 -6.43
C GLU A 315 -4.59 -26.34 -5.36
N THR A 316 -4.90 -25.14 -4.90
CA THR A 316 -4.14 -24.47 -3.83
C THR A 316 -4.54 -25.02 -2.47
N THR A 317 -3.64 -25.71 -1.77
CA THR A 317 -3.92 -26.26 -0.42
C THR A 317 -3.23 -25.40 0.63
N LEU A 318 -3.97 -24.96 1.65
CA LEU A 318 -3.42 -24.21 2.78
C LEU A 318 -2.57 -25.14 3.68
N TYR A 319 -1.55 -24.58 4.31
CA TYR A 319 -0.85 -25.30 5.38
C TYR A 319 -1.84 -25.64 6.51
N PRO A 320 -1.85 -26.88 7.04
CA PRO A 320 -2.76 -27.28 8.11
C PRO A 320 -2.71 -26.38 9.35
N GLU A 321 -1.52 -25.88 9.69
CA GLU A 321 -1.25 -24.98 10.81
C GLU A 321 -2.00 -23.65 10.64
N PHE A 322 -1.89 -23.02 9.47
CA PHE A 322 -2.61 -21.79 9.17
C PHE A 322 -4.11 -22.02 9.03
N LEU A 323 -4.53 -23.14 8.44
CA LEU A 323 -5.96 -23.50 8.37
C LEU A 323 -6.58 -23.63 9.77
N SER A 324 -5.83 -24.20 10.73
CA SER A 324 -6.23 -24.28 12.14
C SER A 324 -6.38 -22.88 12.77
N ILE A 325 -5.41 -22.00 12.56
CA ILE A 325 -5.44 -20.61 13.04
C ILE A 325 -6.63 -19.85 12.45
N LEU A 326 -6.83 -19.88 11.12
CA LEU A 326 -7.92 -19.17 10.45
C LEU A 326 -9.30 -19.68 10.90
N ARG A 327 -9.44 -20.98 11.15
CA ARG A 327 -10.68 -21.54 11.74
C ARG A 327 -10.90 -21.11 13.18
N ARG A 328 -9.85 -20.86 13.96
CA ARG A 328 -9.95 -20.30 15.32
C ARG A 328 -10.40 -18.84 15.32
N VAL A 329 -10.04 -18.04 14.32
CA VAL A 329 -10.50 -16.64 14.19
C VAL A 329 -12.03 -16.57 14.18
N ARG A 330 -12.73 -17.54 13.57
CA ARG A 330 -14.20 -17.63 13.60
C ARG A 330 -14.81 -17.69 15.00
N LYS A 331 -14.04 -18.16 16.00
CA LYS A 331 -14.50 -18.35 17.38
C LYS A 331 -14.11 -17.20 18.31
N HIS A 332 -13.33 -16.22 17.83
CA HIS A 332 -12.77 -15.14 18.63
C HIS A 332 -13.08 -13.79 17.98
N GLU A 333 -14.20 -13.17 18.35
CA GLU A 333 -14.69 -11.94 17.72
C GLU A 333 -13.75 -10.73 17.90
N HIS A 334 -12.90 -10.74 18.93
CA HIS A 334 -11.90 -9.70 19.16
C HIS A 334 -10.67 -9.82 18.24
N VAL A 335 -10.54 -10.93 17.51
CA VAL A 335 -9.47 -11.18 16.55
C VAL A 335 -10.02 -11.09 15.13
N MET A 336 -9.34 -10.35 14.26
CA MET A 336 -9.58 -10.39 12.83
C MET A 336 -8.38 -10.97 12.09
N ALA A 337 -8.61 -11.49 10.89
CA ALA A 337 -7.56 -11.94 9.99
C ALA A 337 -7.72 -11.26 8.64
N VAL A 338 -6.60 -10.78 8.10
CA VAL A 338 -6.53 -10.11 6.80
C VAL A 338 -5.38 -10.70 6.00
N VAL A 339 -5.66 -11.09 4.76
CA VAL A 339 -4.65 -11.48 3.78
C VAL A 339 -4.24 -10.24 2.99
N VAL A 340 -2.94 -9.95 2.91
CA VAL A 340 -2.38 -8.82 2.18
C VAL A 340 -1.43 -9.34 1.10
N THR A 341 -1.92 -9.41 -0.14
CA THR A 341 -1.21 -10.09 -1.24
C THR A 341 -0.86 -9.15 -2.39
N CYS A 342 0.36 -9.31 -2.94
CA CYS A 342 0.75 -8.73 -4.22
C CYS A 342 0.35 -9.60 -5.43
N GLY A 343 -0.13 -10.82 -5.17
CA GLY A 343 -0.66 -11.73 -6.18
C GLY A 343 -2.12 -11.45 -6.52
N LEU A 344 -2.80 -12.46 -7.07
CA LEU A 344 -4.17 -12.37 -7.55
C LEU A 344 -5.18 -12.49 -6.39
N ARG A 345 -5.74 -11.37 -5.95
CA ARG A 345 -6.83 -11.29 -4.95
C ARG A 345 -7.93 -12.29 -5.22
N ARG A 346 -8.39 -12.38 -6.47
CA ARG A 346 -9.49 -13.26 -6.88
C ARG A 346 -9.20 -14.74 -6.60
N VAL A 347 -7.96 -15.19 -6.76
CA VAL A 347 -7.57 -16.57 -6.42
C VAL A 347 -7.71 -16.79 -4.91
N TRP A 348 -7.26 -15.83 -4.11
CA TRP A 348 -7.31 -15.93 -2.65
C TRP A 348 -8.72 -15.85 -2.09
N GLU A 349 -9.62 -15.07 -2.68
CA GLU A 349 -11.06 -15.10 -2.38
C GLU A 349 -11.62 -16.51 -2.57
N LEU A 350 -11.35 -17.13 -3.72
CA LEU A 350 -11.79 -18.49 -4.04
C LEU A 350 -11.17 -19.56 -3.13
N VAL A 351 -9.89 -19.40 -2.74
CA VAL A 351 -9.23 -20.29 -1.76
C VAL A 351 -9.92 -20.20 -0.40
N MET A 352 -10.26 -18.99 0.07
CA MET A 352 -10.96 -18.81 1.35
C MET A 352 -12.41 -19.30 1.27
N GLU A 353 -13.11 -19.09 0.16
CA GLU A 353 -14.45 -19.65 -0.08
C GLU A 353 -14.45 -21.18 -0.02
N LYS A 354 -13.45 -21.82 -0.64
CA LYS A 354 -13.29 -23.28 -0.63
C LYS A 354 -13.21 -23.86 0.78
N GLU A 355 -12.60 -23.12 1.72
CA GLU A 355 -12.40 -23.55 3.11
C GLU A 355 -13.51 -23.08 4.07
N ASP A 356 -14.62 -22.51 3.56
CA ASP A 356 -15.70 -21.90 4.36
C ASP A 356 -15.21 -20.73 5.25
N LEU A 357 -14.26 -19.97 4.72
CA LEU A 357 -13.59 -18.84 5.39
C LEU A 357 -13.87 -17.49 4.72
N GLY A 358 -14.43 -17.45 3.51
CA GLY A 358 -14.58 -16.22 2.72
C GLY A 358 -15.42 -15.08 3.34
N ARG A 359 -16.23 -15.36 4.38
CA ARG A 359 -16.96 -14.33 5.15
C ARG A 359 -16.27 -13.85 6.42
N HIS A 360 -15.17 -14.49 6.80
CA HIS A 360 -14.51 -14.28 8.09
C HIS A 360 -13.09 -13.73 7.93
N ILE A 361 -12.50 -13.93 6.76
CA ILE A 361 -11.14 -13.52 6.44
C ILE A 361 -11.20 -12.46 5.36
N GLU A 362 -10.67 -11.28 5.69
CA GLU A 362 -10.62 -10.16 4.76
C GLU A 362 -9.42 -10.29 3.82
N ILE A 363 -9.51 -9.70 2.62
CA ILE A 363 -8.44 -9.76 1.62
C ILE A 363 -8.19 -8.37 1.05
N ILE A 364 -6.97 -7.89 1.26
CA ILE A 364 -6.41 -6.71 0.61
C ILE A 364 -5.44 -7.19 -0.46
N GLY A 365 -5.87 -7.08 -1.70
CA GLY A 365 -5.08 -7.48 -2.86
C GLY A 365 -5.56 -6.74 -4.09
N GLY A 366 -4.80 -6.91 -5.17
CA GLY A 366 -5.23 -6.53 -6.51
C GLY A 366 -5.16 -7.73 -7.44
N GLY A 367 -4.74 -7.51 -8.66
CA GLY A 367 -4.50 -8.58 -9.63
C GLY A 367 -4.91 -8.12 -11.00
N ASP A 368 -6.09 -7.55 -11.12
CA ASP A 368 -6.51 -6.80 -12.29
C ASP A 368 -6.28 -5.30 -12.08
N ILE A 369 -5.69 -4.62 -13.07
CA ILE A 369 -5.47 -3.16 -13.01
C ILE A 369 -6.76 -2.36 -12.78
N ARG A 370 -7.93 -2.90 -13.17
CA ARG A 370 -9.24 -2.28 -12.98
C ARG A 370 -9.69 -2.25 -11.51
N GLU A 371 -9.10 -3.08 -10.66
CA GLU A 371 -9.33 -3.07 -9.19
C GLU A 371 -8.64 -1.88 -8.51
N LYS A 372 -7.76 -1.15 -9.21
CA LYS A 372 -7.10 0.10 -8.78
C LYS A 372 -6.22 0.01 -7.53
N LEU A 373 -6.01 -1.20 -7.00
CA LEU A 373 -5.09 -1.48 -5.91
C LEU A 373 -3.89 -2.27 -6.43
N ILE A 374 -2.70 -1.72 -6.23
CA ILE A 374 -1.42 -2.37 -6.51
C ILE A 374 -0.72 -2.56 -5.16
N ILE A 375 -0.58 -3.80 -4.72
CA ILE A 375 0.05 -4.10 -3.43
C ILE A 375 1.54 -4.32 -3.64
N THR A 376 2.33 -3.41 -3.09
CA THR A 376 3.81 -3.47 -3.04
C THR A 376 4.29 -3.75 -1.61
N ALA A 377 5.58 -3.98 -1.40
CA ALA A 377 6.18 -4.12 -0.06
C ALA A 377 5.83 -2.92 0.86
N LYS A 378 5.92 -1.70 0.33
CA LYS A 378 5.53 -0.45 1.02
C LYS A 378 4.02 -0.37 1.30
N SER A 379 3.20 -0.95 0.43
CA SER A 379 1.76 -1.06 0.66
C SER A 379 1.46 -1.99 1.83
N LYS A 380 2.13 -3.15 1.91
CA LYS A 380 1.99 -4.09 3.03
C LYS A 380 2.43 -3.47 4.36
N GLU A 381 3.55 -2.74 4.37
CA GLU A 381 3.98 -1.92 5.51
C GLU A 381 2.90 -0.90 5.94
N GLY A 382 2.33 -0.19 4.97
CA GLY A 382 1.24 0.76 5.20
C GLY A 382 0.02 0.12 5.86
N VAL A 383 -0.37 -1.08 5.43
CA VAL A 383 -1.48 -1.84 6.03
C VAL A 383 -1.19 -2.15 7.50
N ALA A 384 -0.01 -2.72 7.80
CA ALA A 384 0.37 -3.03 9.18
C ALA A 384 0.41 -1.78 10.08
N ASN A 385 1.05 -0.70 9.61
CA ASN A 385 1.10 0.56 10.34
C ASN A 385 -0.27 1.20 10.55
N ARG A 386 -1.18 1.10 9.56
CA ARG A 386 -2.54 1.66 9.69
C ARG A 386 -3.38 0.91 10.71
N LEU A 387 -3.28 -0.42 10.75
CA LEU A 387 -3.98 -1.25 11.74
C LEU A 387 -3.41 -1.03 13.16
N ARG A 388 -2.08 -0.95 13.29
CA ARG A 388 -1.38 -0.75 14.56
C ARG A 388 -1.53 0.67 15.12
N GLY A 389 -1.44 1.67 14.26
CA GLY A 389 -1.45 3.08 14.65
C GLY A 389 -2.86 3.69 14.77
N PRO A 390 -2.95 4.98 15.12
CA PRO A 390 -4.20 5.71 15.12
C PRO A 390 -4.87 5.74 13.73
N PRO A 391 -6.21 5.62 13.66
CA PRO A 391 -7.15 5.58 14.78
C PRO A 391 -7.39 4.17 15.37
N HIS A 392 -6.86 3.11 14.76
CA HIS A 392 -7.30 1.74 15.01
C HIS A 392 -6.67 1.11 16.26
N ASN A 393 -5.38 1.35 16.50
CA ASN A 393 -4.66 0.93 17.70
C ASN A 393 -4.82 -0.57 18.03
N LEU A 394 -4.73 -1.44 17.01
CA LEU A 394 -4.82 -2.89 17.18
C LEU A 394 -3.44 -3.48 17.48
N ARG A 395 -3.40 -4.61 18.21
CA ARG A 395 -2.21 -5.47 18.21
C ARG A 395 -2.12 -6.16 16.86
N VAL A 396 -1.01 -5.99 16.15
CA VAL A 396 -0.78 -6.56 14.81
C VAL A 396 0.26 -7.67 14.88
N VAL A 397 -0.13 -8.87 14.45
CA VAL A 397 0.79 -9.99 14.23
C VAL A 397 0.84 -10.30 12.74
N ALA A 398 2.02 -10.16 12.13
CA ALA A 398 2.21 -10.30 10.69
C ALA A 398 2.97 -11.59 10.33
N PHE A 399 2.60 -12.21 9.21
CA PHE A 399 3.21 -13.44 8.68
C PHE A 399 3.63 -13.25 7.23
N GLY A 400 4.83 -13.71 6.85
CA GLY A 400 5.33 -13.63 5.48
C GLY A 400 6.57 -14.47 5.24
N ASP A 401 6.84 -14.89 4.01
CA ASP A 401 7.95 -15.80 3.67
C ASP A 401 9.18 -15.09 3.09
N GLY A 402 8.97 -13.88 2.53
CA GLY A 402 9.93 -13.27 1.61
C GLY A 402 10.36 -11.84 1.95
N PRO A 403 11.35 -11.31 1.21
CA PRO A 403 11.87 -9.96 1.43
C PRO A 403 10.83 -8.85 1.23
N LEU A 404 9.81 -9.10 0.40
CA LEU A 404 8.71 -8.14 0.17
C LEU A 404 7.81 -7.97 1.40
N ASP A 405 7.85 -8.92 2.34
CA ASP A 405 7.05 -8.89 3.56
C ASP A 405 7.81 -8.28 4.73
N LEU A 406 9.13 -8.20 4.67
CA LEU A 406 9.95 -7.65 5.76
C LEU A 406 9.49 -6.26 6.24
N PRO A 407 9.12 -5.31 5.36
CA PRO A 407 8.56 -4.03 5.81
C PRO A 407 7.27 -4.18 6.64
N MET A 408 6.37 -5.09 6.24
CA MET A 408 5.16 -5.42 6.99
C MET A 408 5.46 -6.11 8.32
N LEU A 409 6.38 -7.09 8.31
CA LEU A 409 6.80 -7.82 9.50
C LEU A 409 7.45 -6.91 10.55
N ARG A 410 8.22 -5.90 10.11
CA ARG A 410 8.84 -4.90 11.00
C ARG A 410 7.86 -3.85 11.50
N ALA A 411 6.83 -3.53 10.72
CA ALA A 411 5.79 -2.59 11.09
C ALA A 411 4.74 -3.19 12.04
N ALA A 412 4.69 -4.51 12.17
CA ALA A 412 3.81 -5.19 13.13
C ALA A 412 4.32 -5.08 14.57
N ASP A 413 3.49 -5.43 15.54
CA ASP A 413 3.94 -5.63 16.92
C ASP A 413 4.75 -6.92 17.03
N GLU A 414 4.35 -7.97 16.30
CA GLU A 414 5.09 -9.23 16.19
C GLU A 414 5.12 -9.70 14.74
N GLY A 415 6.30 -10.07 14.23
CA GLY A 415 6.49 -10.55 12.87
C GLY A 415 6.96 -12.00 12.85
N VAL A 416 6.33 -12.84 12.03
CA VAL A 416 6.66 -14.26 11.89
C VAL A 416 7.08 -14.55 10.45
N VAL A 417 8.35 -14.95 10.29
CA VAL A 417 8.88 -15.44 9.03
C VAL A 417 8.44 -16.87 8.81
N VAL A 418 7.69 -17.12 7.74
CA VAL A 418 7.29 -18.47 7.35
C VAL A 418 8.42 -19.13 6.57
N VAL A 419 8.92 -20.24 7.08
CA VAL A 419 10.04 -20.96 6.48
C VAL A 419 9.52 -22.22 5.81
N GLY A 420 9.46 -22.17 4.48
CA GLY A 420 9.10 -23.31 3.63
C GLY A 420 10.29 -24.22 3.30
N GLU A 421 10.11 -25.09 2.30
CA GLU A 421 11.16 -25.97 1.77
C GLU A 421 12.35 -25.20 1.17
N GLU A 422 13.57 -25.69 1.40
CA GLU A 422 14.80 -24.97 1.05
C GLU A 422 14.94 -24.64 -0.44
N LEU A 423 14.45 -25.51 -1.33
CA LEU A 423 14.55 -25.33 -2.78
C LEU A 423 13.63 -24.22 -3.32
N THR A 424 12.56 -23.87 -2.60
CA THR A 424 11.55 -22.89 -3.05
C THR A 424 11.67 -21.53 -2.37
N ARG A 425 12.55 -21.44 -1.35
CA ARG A 425 12.87 -20.25 -0.58
C ARG A 425 13.45 -19.12 -1.44
N SER A 426 13.09 -17.88 -1.11
CA SER A 426 13.82 -16.72 -1.63
C SER A 426 15.29 -16.75 -1.20
N LYS A 427 16.21 -16.61 -2.15
CA LYS A 427 17.67 -16.62 -1.91
C LYS A 427 18.21 -15.34 -1.28
N SER A 428 17.45 -14.24 -1.35
CA SER A 428 17.84 -12.94 -0.81
C SER A 428 17.30 -12.68 0.59
N MET A 429 16.55 -13.63 1.16
CA MET A 429 15.87 -13.43 2.44
C MET A 429 16.85 -13.45 3.61
N GLU A 430 17.88 -14.30 3.58
CA GLU A 430 18.89 -14.40 4.65
C GLU A 430 19.68 -13.09 4.82
N ASP A 431 20.10 -12.49 3.72
CA ASP A 431 20.78 -11.18 3.72
C ASP A 431 19.84 -10.08 4.21
N ALA A 432 18.60 -10.07 3.70
CA ALA A 432 17.60 -9.07 4.07
C ALA A 432 17.19 -9.18 5.56
N LEU A 433 17.08 -10.40 6.09
CA LEU A 433 16.84 -10.67 7.50
C LEU A 433 18.02 -10.24 8.37
N SER A 434 19.25 -10.55 7.95
CA SER A 434 20.45 -10.17 8.69
C SER A 434 20.55 -8.64 8.83
N ILE A 435 20.32 -7.92 7.73
CA ILE A 435 20.24 -6.45 7.70
C ILE A 435 19.12 -5.94 8.61
N ALA A 436 17.93 -6.56 8.54
CA ALA A 436 16.77 -6.15 9.34
C ALA A 436 17.03 -6.34 10.85
N ILE A 437 17.71 -7.42 11.24
CA ILE A 437 18.05 -7.74 12.63
C ILE A 437 19.25 -6.92 13.13
N GLU A 438 20.17 -6.51 12.25
CA GLU A 438 21.36 -5.72 12.62
C GLU A 438 21.05 -4.22 12.78
N HIS A 439 20.21 -3.63 11.93
CA HIS A 439 19.74 -2.24 12.06
C HIS A 439 18.90 -1.98 13.32
N VAL A 440 18.46 -3.05 13.97
CA VAL A 440 17.72 -3.07 15.23
C VAL A 440 18.63 -2.81 16.44
N ASN A 441 19.93 -3.14 16.36
CA ASN A 441 20.86 -3.04 17.48
C ASN A 441 21.57 -1.67 17.57
N THR A 442 21.29 -0.73 16.66
CA THR A 442 22.01 0.54 16.54
C THR A 442 21.14 1.79 16.74
N ASN A 443 19.82 1.65 16.83
CA ASN A 443 18.89 2.76 17.06
C ASN A 443 17.85 2.38 18.14
N ASP A 444 17.56 3.32 19.04
CA ASP A 444 16.54 3.27 20.10
C ASP A 444 15.09 3.17 19.56
N ALA A 445 14.80 2.19 18.70
CA ALA A 445 13.45 1.87 18.24
C ALA A 445 12.85 0.80 19.17
N PRO A 446 11.82 1.12 19.98
CA PRO A 446 11.32 0.27 21.06
C PRO A 446 10.57 -1.01 20.63
N HIS A 447 10.59 -1.38 19.35
CA HIS A 447 9.81 -2.50 18.77
C HIS A 447 10.68 -3.55 18.09
N SER A 448 11.96 -3.65 18.48
CA SER A 448 13.00 -4.26 17.65
C SER A 448 13.31 -5.74 17.93
N HIS A 449 12.66 -6.37 18.92
CA HIS A 449 12.91 -7.78 19.33
C HIS A 449 11.85 -8.81 18.90
N ASN A 450 10.92 -8.44 18.02
CA ASN A 450 9.68 -9.22 17.86
C ASN A 450 9.60 -10.04 16.56
N LEU A 451 10.73 -10.26 15.87
CA LEU A 451 10.80 -11.19 14.74
C LEU A 451 11.01 -12.63 15.23
N ARG A 452 10.23 -13.54 14.68
CA ARG A 452 10.25 -14.98 14.95
C ARG A 452 10.22 -15.73 13.63
N GLN A 453 10.45 -17.05 13.66
CA GLN A 453 10.26 -17.92 12.50
C GLN A 453 9.38 -19.12 12.84
N THR A 454 8.59 -19.58 11.88
CA THR A 454 7.87 -20.84 11.97
C THR A 454 8.30 -21.75 10.82
N LEU A 455 8.40 -23.05 11.09
CA LEU A 455 8.95 -24.05 10.17
C LEU A 455 7.80 -24.88 9.58
N LEU A 456 7.56 -24.76 8.28
CA LEU A 456 6.45 -25.44 7.59
C LEU A 456 6.95 -26.23 6.37
N PRO A 457 6.98 -27.57 6.42
CA PRO A 457 6.72 -28.43 7.59
C PRO A 457 7.82 -28.30 8.66
N TYR A 458 7.55 -28.72 9.90
CA TYR A 458 8.49 -28.60 11.04
C TYR A 458 9.88 -29.22 10.81
N THR A 459 10.03 -30.09 9.80
CA THR A 459 11.28 -30.74 9.41
C THR A 459 12.25 -29.84 8.64
N VAL A 460 11.80 -28.67 8.18
CA VAL A 460 12.66 -27.78 7.40
C VAL A 460 13.72 -27.09 8.27
N THR A 461 14.85 -26.74 7.67
CA THR A 461 15.93 -26.04 8.36
C THR A 461 15.54 -24.57 8.64
N PRO A 462 15.83 -24.02 9.84
CA PRO A 462 15.67 -22.59 10.11
C PRO A 462 16.44 -21.70 9.13
N ARG A 463 15.95 -20.47 8.88
CA ARG A 463 16.61 -19.47 8.01
C ARG A 463 17.88 -18.90 8.62
N LEU A 464 17.76 -18.50 9.88
CA LEU A 464 18.85 -17.98 10.71
C LEU A 464 18.93 -18.78 12.00
N ASP A 465 19.99 -18.55 12.77
CA ASP A 465 20.13 -19.20 14.07
C ASP A 465 18.95 -18.87 14.99
N THR A 466 18.58 -19.84 15.82
CA THR A 466 17.38 -19.80 16.65
C THR A 466 17.52 -18.85 17.85
N VAL A 467 18.68 -18.19 18.02
CA VAL A 467 18.89 -17.16 19.03
C VAL A 467 18.54 -15.78 18.44
N ARG A 468 19.01 -15.48 17.22
CA ARG A 468 18.68 -14.25 16.49
C ARG A 468 17.25 -14.23 15.97
N LEU A 469 16.72 -15.40 15.59
CA LEU A 469 15.35 -15.54 15.07
C LEU A 469 14.68 -16.74 15.76
N PRO A 470 14.03 -16.53 16.92
CA PRO A 470 13.41 -17.62 17.69
C PRO A 470 12.35 -18.39 16.90
N VAL A 471 12.28 -19.70 17.12
CA VAL A 471 11.29 -20.58 16.49
C VAL A 471 10.00 -20.58 17.30
N VAL A 472 8.85 -20.52 16.61
CA VAL A 472 7.51 -20.73 17.19
C VAL A 472 6.78 -21.88 16.52
N ASP A 473 6.07 -22.67 17.32
CA ASP A 473 5.28 -23.80 16.84
C ASP A 473 3.80 -23.41 16.69
N LEU A 474 3.38 -23.21 15.44
CA LEU A 474 1.97 -22.91 15.11
C LEU A 474 1.07 -24.15 15.11
N SER A 475 1.67 -25.35 15.11
CA SER A 475 0.94 -26.63 15.16
C SER A 475 0.55 -27.00 16.60
N ASP A 476 1.37 -26.62 17.58
CA ASP A 476 1.12 -26.86 18.99
C ASP A 476 0.23 -25.76 19.60
N PRO A 477 -1.04 -26.06 19.97
CA PRO A 477 -1.91 -25.09 20.63
C PRO A 477 -1.46 -24.72 22.06
N THR A 478 -0.47 -25.43 22.61
CA THR A 478 0.15 -25.13 23.92
C THR A 478 1.39 -24.24 23.81
N ASP A 479 1.89 -24.00 22.59
CA ASP A 479 2.95 -23.03 22.36
C ASP A 479 2.50 -21.63 22.85
N PRO A 480 3.29 -20.94 23.69
CA PRO A 480 2.89 -19.65 24.27
C PRO A 480 2.59 -18.58 23.23
N PHE A 481 3.30 -18.57 22.11
CA PHE A 481 3.04 -17.61 21.04
C PHE A 481 1.70 -17.93 20.36
N ASN A 482 1.44 -19.20 20.05
CA ASN A 482 0.18 -19.65 19.44
C ASN A 482 -1.05 -19.37 20.34
N GLN A 483 -0.89 -19.52 21.66
CA GLN A 483 -1.91 -19.10 22.63
C GLN A 483 -2.13 -17.59 22.57
N SER A 484 -1.03 -16.82 22.61
CA SER A 484 -1.10 -15.36 22.64
C SER A 484 -1.83 -14.75 21.44
N LEU A 485 -1.86 -15.41 20.26
CA LEU A 485 -2.60 -14.93 19.09
C LEU A 485 -4.10 -14.71 19.36
N PHE A 486 -4.66 -15.43 20.32
CA PHE A 486 -6.09 -15.44 20.63
C PHE A 486 -6.42 -15.07 22.06
N ASP A 487 -5.40 -14.83 22.89
CA ASP A 487 -5.61 -14.21 24.18
C ASP A 487 -6.41 -12.93 23.97
N GLY A 488 -7.43 -12.72 24.81
CA GLY A 488 -8.14 -11.45 24.85
C GLY A 488 -7.15 -10.31 25.03
N PRO A 489 -7.55 -9.04 24.81
CA PRO A 489 -6.80 -7.95 25.42
C PRO A 489 -6.56 -8.37 26.87
N PRO A 490 -5.32 -8.29 27.41
CA PRO A 490 -5.09 -8.62 28.80
C PRO A 490 -6.20 -7.90 29.55
N SER A 491 -6.97 -8.64 30.35
CA SER A 491 -7.81 -7.96 31.33
C SER A 491 -6.85 -7.01 32.01
N ASN A 492 -6.98 -5.70 31.80
CA ASN A 492 -6.07 -4.67 32.30
C ASN A 492 -6.17 -4.56 33.84
N LEU A 493 -6.45 -5.68 34.51
CA LEU A 493 -6.36 -5.88 35.93
C LEU A 493 -4.90 -6.21 36.26
N LEU A 494 -4.07 -5.17 36.24
CA LEU A 494 -2.82 -5.24 36.98
C LEU A 494 -3.17 -5.20 38.47
N HIS A 495 -2.83 -6.25 39.20
CA HIS A 495 -3.03 -6.32 40.65
C HIS A 495 -1.72 -6.63 41.37
N THR A 496 -1.44 -5.91 42.46
CA THR A 496 -0.22 -6.08 43.26
C THR A 496 -0.48 -6.75 44.60
N SER A 497 -1.67 -7.32 44.81
CA SER A 497 -2.13 -7.87 46.09
C SER A 497 -1.18 -8.92 46.71
N ASN A 498 -0.36 -9.57 45.88
CA ASN A 498 0.61 -10.58 46.32
C ASN A 498 2.01 -10.04 46.62
N ARG A 499 2.29 -8.76 46.35
CA ARG A 499 3.61 -8.15 46.63
C ARG A 499 3.77 -7.90 48.14
N PRO A 500 4.94 -8.20 48.73
CA PRO A 500 5.19 -7.92 50.15
C PRO A 500 4.93 -6.45 50.54
N SER A 501 5.36 -5.51 49.68
CA SER A 501 5.11 -4.07 49.86
C SER A 501 3.62 -3.72 49.89
N ALA A 502 2.85 -4.25 48.94
CA ALA A 502 1.40 -4.03 48.88
C ALA A 502 0.68 -4.62 50.09
N ARG A 503 1.10 -5.80 50.58
CA ARG A 503 0.54 -6.41 51.80
C ARG A 503 0.76 -5.52 53.02
N VAL A 504 1.94 -4.94 53.18
CA VAL A 504 2.25 -3.99 54.26
C VAL A 504 1.41 -2.71 54.14
N LEU A 505 1.28 -2.16 52.92
CA LEU A 505 0.50 -0.95 52.68
C LEU A 505 -1.02 -1.15 52.89
N MET A 506 -1.54 -2.36 52.63
CA MET A 506 -2.96 -2.69 52.83
C MET A 506 -3.36 -2.94 54.29
N THR A 507 -2.45 -3.33 55.17
CA THR A 507 -2.77 -3.60 56.59
C THR A 507 -3.58 -2.47 57.24
N PRO A 508 -3.17 -1.18 57.18
CA PRO A 508 -3.90 -0.12 57.85
C PRO A 508 -5.29 0.18 57.26
N THR A 509 -5.57 -0.18 56.00
CA THR A 509 -6.91 -0.02 55.42
C THR A 509 -7.88 -1.12 55.82
N ARG A 510 -7.38 -2.19 56.47
CA ARG A 510 -8.16 -3.33 56.96
C ARG A 510 -8.26 -3.41 58.48
N ASP A 511 -7.60 -2.50 59.21
CA ASP A 511 -7.64 -2.45 60.67
C ASP A 511 -8.80 -1.57 61.13
N ALA A 512 -9.79 -2.17 61.80
CA ALA A 512 -10.96 -1.47 62.33
C ALA A 512 -10.62 -0.43 63.41
N ASN A 513 -9.44 -0.49 64.01
CA ASN A 513 -8.97 0.51 64.97
C ASN A 513 -8.45 1.78 64.29
N ILE A 514 -8.25 1.76 62.96
CA ILE A 514 -7.80 2.91 62.17
C ILE A 514 -9.02 3.51 61.47
N SER A 515 -9.33 4.77 61.80
CA SER A 515 -10.49 5.47 61.25
C SER A 515 -10.19 6.95 60.98
N GLY A 516 -11.10 7.61 60.26
CA GLY A 516 -11.01 9.05 60.00
C GLY A 516 -9.76 9.43 59.20
N PRO A 517 -9.02 10.49 59.59
CA PRO A 517 -7.85 10.97 58.86
C PRO A 517 -6.76 9.91 58.65
N ALA A 518 -6.52 9.04 59.63
CA ALA A 518 -5.50 8.00 59.54
C ALA A 518 -5.84 6.94 58.47
N LEU A 519 -7.12 6.60 58.32
CA LEU A 519 -7.59 5.68 57.28
C LEU A 519 -7.49 6.31 55.89
N ARG A 520 -7.83 7.61 55.75
CA ARG A 520 -7.67 8.35 54.48
C ARG A 520 -6.21 8.37 54.04
N GLU A 521 -5.29 8.61 54.97
CA GLU A 521 -3.85 8.60 54.70
C GLU A 521 -3.36 7.22 54.23
N ALA A 522 -3.89 6.14 54.80
CA ALA A 522 -3.57 4.78 54.36
C ALA A 522 -4.01 4.53 52.90
N HIS A 523 -5.22 4.94 52.53
CA HIS A 523 -5.69 4.87 51.13
C HIS A 523 -4.82 5.70 50.18
N ARG A 524 -4.45 6.93 50.57
CA ARG A 524 -3.60 7.83 49.80
C ARG A 524 -2.23 7.19 49.49
N ARG A 525 -1.58 6.61 50.49
CA ARG A 525 -0.27 5.94 50.32
C ARG A 525 -0.33 4.74 49.38
N ILE A 526 -1.40 3.94 49.48
CA ILE A 526 -1.61 2.81 48.56
C ILE A 526 -1.71 3.33 47.12
N SER A 527 -2.56 4.32 46.87
CA SER A 527 -2.73 4.86 45.52
C SER A 527 -1.48 5.53 44.95
N TRP A 528 -0.70 6.21 45.78
CA TRP A 528 0.59 6.78 45.36
C TRP A 528 1.53 5.68 44.88
N TYR A 529 1.67 4.61 45.68
CA TYR A 529 2.48 3.45 45.30
C TYR A 529 1.99 2.79 44.00
N LEU A 530 0.68 2.55 43.89
CA LEU A 530 0.10 1.94 42.69
C LEU A 530 0.27 2.83 41.45
N ALA A 531 0.17 4.14 41.61
CA ALA A 531 0.38 5.09 40.53
C ALA A 531 1.83 5.06 40.04
N THR A 532 2.80 5.16 40.95
CA THR A 532 4.23 5.16 40.61
C THR A 532 4.69 3.85 39.98
N GLU A 533 4.10 2.71 40.36
CA GLU A 533 4.50 1.39 39.87
C GLU A 533 3.72 0.95 38.62
N LEU A 534 2.38 1.00 38.68
CA LEU A 534 1.52 0.38 37.66
C LEU A 534 1.11 1.36 36.57
N ILE A 535 0.76 2.60 36.95
CA ILE A 535 0.29 3.59 35.97
C ILE A 535 1.43 4.03 35.06
N THR A 536 2.63 4.23 35.61
CA THR A 536 3.85 4.49 34.83
C THR A 536 4.21 3.34 33.88
N SER A 537 4.02 2.09 34.30
CA SER A 537 4.24 0.92 33.46
C SER A 537 3.21 0.79 32.32
N LEU A 538 1.97 1.24 32.55
CA LEU A 538 0.89 1.18 31.57
C LEU A 538 0.91 2.34 30.56
N ILE A 539 1.13 3.56 31.02
CA ILE A 539 1.07 4.77 30.19
C ILE A 539 2.45 5.12 29.62
N GLY A 540 3.53 4.71 30.29
CA GLY A 540 4.90 5.05 29.92
C GLY A 540 5.40 6.32 30.58
N LEU A 541 6.67 6.64 30.33
CA LEU A 541 7.35 7.81 30.85
C LEU A 541 7.79 8.74 29.71
N GLU A 542 7.92 10.02 30.02
CA GLU A 542 8.60 10.99 29.17
C GLU A 542 9.77 11.64 29.92
N GLU A 543 10.81 11.96 29.15
CA GLU A 543 12.00 12.64 29.65
C GLU A 543 11.79 14.16 29.68
N TYR A 544 12.32 14.81 30.70
CA TYR A 544 12.35 16.27 30.78
C TYR A 544 13.61 16.77 31.49
N SER A 545 14.01 18.01 31.21
CA SER A 545 15.20 18.60 31.83
C SER A 545 14.93 19.02 33.28
N ILE A 546 15.79 18.60 34.20
CA ILE A 546 15.77 18.98 35.62
C ILE A 546 17.12 19.57 36.07
N PRO A 547 17.11 20.48 37.07
CA PRO A 547 18.35 20.88 37.73
C PRO A 547 18.89 19.73 38.60
N HIS A 548 20.10 19.30 38.30
CA HIS A 548 20.84 18.35 39.13
C HIS A 548 21.31 19.03 40.44
N VAL A 549 21.41 18.25 41.51
CA VAL A 549 21.84 18.76 42.84
C VAL A 549 23.26 19.34 42.85
N GLN A 550 24.08 19.02 41.84
CA GLN A 550 25.43 19.59 41.67
C GLN A 550 25.45 20.86 40.78
N GLY A 551 24.29 21.40 40.40
CA GLY A 551 24.17 22.71 39.73
C GLY A 551 24.20 22.69 38.20
N HIS A 552 24.22 21.51 37.57
CA HIS A 552 24.06 21.37 36.10
C HIS A 552 22.68 20.82 35.75
N ALA A 553 22.27 20.87 34.48
CA ALA A 553 21.04 20.19 34.03
C ALA A 553 21.28 18.67 33.90
N THR A 554 20.25 17.87 34.13
CA THR A 554 20.22 16.42 33.86
C THR A 554 18.82 15.99 33.40
N THR A 555 18.67 14.73 33.00
CA THR A 555 17.39 14.13 32.60
C THR A 555 16.60 13.64 33.81
N GLY A 556 15.36 14.11 33.93
CA GLY A 556 14.35 13.57 34.83
C GLY A 556 13.26 12.83 34.04
N HIS A 557 12.43 12.07 34.74
CA HIS A 557 11.34 11.31 34.15
C HIS A 557 10.02 11.66 34.82
N ARG A 558 8.95 11.68 34.05
CA ARG A 558 7.58 11.88 34.54
C ARG A 558 6.61 11.07 33.70
N LEU A 559 5.32 11.05 34.06
CA LEU A 559 4.32 10.28 33.29
C LEU A 559 4.23 10.83 31.87
N LEU A 560 4.16 9.94 30.87
CA LEU A 560 3.97 10.34 29.48
C LEU A 560 2.70 11.22 29.37
N ARG A 561 2.87 12.45 28.89
CA ARG A 561 1.81 13.46 28.78
C ARG A 561 1.07 13.73 30.09
N GLU A 562 1.81 13.83 31.18
CA GLU A 562 1.26 14.08 32.51
C GLU A 562 0.33 15.31 32.55
N GLN A 563 0.71 16.40 31.87
CA GLN A 563 -0.08 17.65 31.80
C GLN A 563 -1.42 17.48 31.09
N ASP A 564 -1.56 16.47 30.23
CA ASP A 564 -2.77 16.16 29.48
C ASP A 564 -3.59 15.03 30.14
N THR A 565 -3.15 14.55 31.31
CA THR A 565 -3.79 13.48 32.06
C THR A 565 -4.78 14.05 33.07
N THR A 566 -5.96 13.42 33.18
CA THR A 566 -6.98 13.77 34.17
C THR A 566 -7.18 12.66 35.18
N ILE A 567 -7.07 12.98 36.47
CA ILE A 567 -7.31 12.11 37.60
C ILE A 567 -8.70 12.42 38.15
N VAL A 568 -9.56 11.41 38.19
CA VAL A 568 -10.96 11.53 38.61
C VAL A 568 -11.16 10.82 39.94
N ALA A 569 -11.57 11.59 40.95
CA ALA A 569 -12.12 11.06 42.20
C ALA A 569 -13.60 10.72 41.99
N LEU A 570 -13.91 9.43 41.85
CA LEU A 570 -15.29 8.97 41.74
C LEU A 570 -15.90 8.78 43.13
N MET A 571 -16.99 9.49 43.42
CA MET A 571 -17.67 9.50 44.73
C MET A 571 -16.78 9.97 45.90
N ARG A 572 -17.39 10.18 47.08
CA ARG A 572 -16.65 10.62 48.28
C ARG A 572 -15.64 9.59 48.80
N GLY A 573 -15.90 8.30 48.60
CA GLY A 573 -15.03 7.21 49.07
C GLY A 573 -13.71 7.09 48.32
N GLY A 574 -13.67 7.47 47.04
CA GLY A 574 -12.47 7.38 46.21
C GLY A 574 -11.49 8.55 46.34
N GLU A 575 -11.92 9.65 46.96
CA GLU A 575 -11.14 10.89 47.05
C GLU A 575 -9.73 10.70 47.66
N PRO A 576 -9.54 9.99 48.79
CA PRO A 576 -8.20 9.78 49.33
C PRO A 576 -7.28 9.02 48.36
N MET A 577 -7.83 8.10 47.56
CA MET A 577 -7.05 7.38 46.56
C MET A 577 -6.70 8.26 45.36
N ALA A 578 -7.65 9.06 44.87
CA ALA A 578 -7.37 9.99 43.79
C ALA A 578 -6.27 10.99 44.17
N PHE A 579 -6.24 11.46 45.43
CA PHE A 579 -5.18 12.34 45.92
C PHE A 579 -3.80 11.67 45.88
N GLY A 580 -3.69 10.39 46.19
CA GLY A 580 -2.40 9.70 46.10
C GLY A 580 -1.91 9.54 44.66
N VAL A 581 -2.82 9.33 43.71
CA VAL A 581 -2.46 9.34 42.27
C VAL A 581 -2.00 10.73 41.83
N ASN A 582 -2.68 11.79 42.28
CA ASN A 582 -2.31 13.16 41.91
C ASN A 582 -1.02 13.64 42.56
N GLU A 583 -0.69 13.13 43.76
CA GLU A 583 0.62 13.35 44.36
C GLU A 583 1.74 12.66 43.57
N ALA A 584 1.49 11.49 42.97
CA ALA A 584 2.45 10.83 42.10
C ALA A 584 2.64 11.59 40.77
N PHE A 585 1.57 12.25 40.29
CA PHE A 585 1.52 12.96 39.01
C PHE A 585 0.99 14.39 39.19
N PRO A 586 1.81 15.31 39.74
CA PRO A 586 1.36 16.64 40.15
C PRO A 586 0.94 17.55 38.99
N LEU A 587 1.34 17.26 37.76
CA LEU A 587 0.96 18.03 36.58
C LEU A 587 -0.40 17.59 36.02
N ALA A 588 -0.88 16.40 36.39
CA ALA A 588 -2.17 15.90 35.97
C ALA A 588 -3.29 16.70 36.64
N MET A 589 -4.36 16.97 35.89
CA MET A 589 -5.53 17.65 36.42
C MET A 589 -6.26 16.75 37.42
N PHE A 590 -6.76 17.34 38.50
CA PHE A 590 -7.68 16.66 39.43
C PHE A 590 -9.14 17.08 39.19
N LEU A 591 -10.03 16.10 39.02
CA LEU A 591 -11.47 16.28 38.83
C LEU A 591 -12.25 15.47 39.88
N TYR A 592 -13.24 16.11 40.50
CA TYR A 592 -14.20 15.41 41.35
C TYR A 592 -15.47 15.12 40.56
N ALA A 593 -15.91 13.86 40.52
CA ALA A 593 -17.13 13.44 39.84
C ALA A 593 -18.01 12.58 40.76
N LYS A 594 -19.30 12.90 40.82
CA LYS A 594 -20.27 12.07 41.57
C LYS A 594 -20.84 10.98 40.69
N THR A 595 -21.03 11.26 39.41
CA THR A 595 -21.47 10.29 38.40
C THR A 595 -20.60 10.37 37.14
N PRO A 596 -20.58 9.33 36.30
CA PRO A 596 -19.86 9.38 35.02
C PRO A 596 -20.29 10.55 34.11
N GLU A 597 -21.53 11.02 34.22
CA GLU A 597 -22.04 12.15 33.42
C GLU A 597 -21.38 13.48 33.80
N ASP A 598 -20.97 13.65 35.07
CA ASP A 598 -20.23 14.85 35.53
C ASP A 598 -18.90 15.00 34.78
N ILE A 599 -18.26 13.86 34.48
CA ILE A 599 -17.01 13.77 33.73
C ILE A 599 -17.25 14.31 32.31
N VAL A 600 -18.28 13.78 31.62
CA VAL A 600 -18.65 14.19 30.24
C VAL A 600 -19.04 15.66 30.17
N LEU A 601 -19.74 16.18 31.17
CA LEU A 601 -20.17 17.58 31.21
C LEU A 601 -18.98 18.53 31.32
N GLU A 602 -17.98 18.23 32.15
CA GLU A 602 -16.76 19.02 32.26
C GLU A 602 -15.88 18.91 31.01
N PHE A 603 -15.79 17.72 30.40
CA PHE A 603 -15.15 17.55 29.09
C PHE A 603 -15.78 18.46 28.02
N ARG A 604 -17.12 18.50 27.94
CA ARG A 604 -17.86 19.33 26.97
C ARG A 604 -17.72 20.83 27.20
N LYS A 605 -17.64 21.28 28.45
CA LYS A 605 -17.40 22.72 28.77
C LYS A 605 -16.00 23.16 28.32
N ARG A 606 -15.01 22.26 28.38
CA ARG A 606 -13.62 22.55 28.01
C ARG A 606 -13.32 22.54 26.52
N ILE A 607 -13.95 21.66 25.74
CA ILE A 607 -13.86 21.70 24.27
C ILE A 607 -14.32 23.08 23.73
N ARG A 608 -15.17 23.79 24.47
CA ARG A 608 -15.63 25.15 24.11
C ARG A 608 -14.72 26.29 24.58
N THR A 609 -13.74 26.01 25.45
CA THR A 609 -12.83 27.03 26.05
C THR A 609 -11.36 26.83 25.68
N ILE A 610 -11.03 25.75 24.99
CA ILE A 610 -9.67 25.44 24.52
C ILE A 610 -9.53 25.93 23.08
N ASP A 611 -8.63 26.91 22.90
CA ASP A 611 -8.01 27.27 21.62
C ASP A 611 -7.38 26.01 20.99
N GLU A 612 -7.49 25.85 19.67
CA GLU A 612 -7.34 24.65 18.82
C GLU A 612 -6.08 23.74 19.01
N GLY A 613 -5.74 23.26 20.21
CA GLY A 613 -4.51 22.46 20.36
C GLY A 613 -4.24 21.70 21.65
N ARG A 614 -5.22 21.47 22.54
CA ARG A 614 -5.02 20.56 23.70
C ARG A 614 -6.07 19.46 23.74
N ASP A 615 -5.69 18.29 23.25
CA ASP A 615 -6.45 17.05 23.38
C ASP A 615 -6.18 16.41 24.76
N ILE A 616 -7.21 15.82 25.37
CA ILE A 616 -7.08 15.03 26.60
C ILE A 616 -6.89 13.57 26.20
N HIS A 617 -5.81 12.94 26.65
CA HIS A 617 -5.41 11.61 26.18
C HIS A 617 -5.67 10.49 27.18
N PHE A 618 -5.64 10.77 28.49
CA PHE A 618 -5.78 9.75 29.52
C PHE A 618 -6.71 10.20 30.66
N VAL A 619 -7.58 9.28 31.10
CA VAL A 619 -8.46 9.45 32.26
C VAL A 619 -8.16 8.34 33.27
N VAL A 620 -7.71 8.71 34.46
CA VAL A 620 -7.43 7.79 35.57
C VAL A 620 -8.53 7.93 36.60
N VAL A 621 -9.31 6.88 36.83
CA VAL A 621 -10.35 6.85 37.86
C VAL A 621 -9.84 6.10 39.08
N ALA A 622 -9.84 6.75 40.24
CA ALA A 622 -9.38 6.15 41.50
C ALA A 622 -10.54 5.99 42.49
N GLY A 623 -10.67 4.80 43.08
CA GLY A 623 -11.79 4.46 43.97
C GLY A 623 -11.50 3.28 44.88
N VAL A 624 -12.25 3.22 45.99
CA VAL A 624 -12.36 2.04 46.87
C VAL A 624 -13.64 1.32 46.48
N ILE A 625 -13.54 0.02 46.16
CA ILE A 625 -14.68 -0.85 45.84
C ILE A 625 -15.15 -1.55 47.10
#